data_AF-M1C0F8-F1
#
_entry.id   AF-M1C0F8-F1
#
_cell.length_a   1.000
_cell.length_b   1.000
_cell.length_c   1.000
_cell.angle_alpha   90.00
_cell.angle_beta   90.00
_cell.angle_gamma   90.00
#
_symmetry.space_group_name_H-M   'P 1'
#
loop_
_entity.id
_entity.type
_entity.pdbx_description
1 polymer ?
#
loop_
_entity_poly.entity_id
_entity_poly.type
_entity_poly.pdbx_seq_one_letter_code
_entity_poly.pdbx_strand_id
1 'polypeptide(L)'
;MAPELYDEDYTELIDIYSFGMCVLEMVTLELPYSECDNVVKIYKKVISGVRPKAMDKVKDPEVKKFIEKCLAQPRVRPSASELLQDPFFNDINDDDENDDEEYTSNNFWHA
;
A
#
# COMPACT_ATOMS: atom_id res chain seq x y z
N MET A 1 -2.69 -3.71 11.85
CA MET A 1 -4.08 -3.22 12.01
C MET A 1 -4.06 -1.72 12.21
N ALA A 2 -5.04 -1.02 11.65
CA ALA A 2 -5.24 0.41 11.87
C ALA A 2 -5.63 0.68 13.34
N PRO A 3 -5.25 1.83 13.93
CA PRO A 3 -5.56 2.14 15.33
C PRO A 3 -7.07 2.20 15.63
N GLU A 4 -7.86 2.74 14.69
CA GLU A 4 -9.31 2.93 14.80
C GLU A 4 -10.12 1.62 14.65
N LEU A 5 -9.48 0.49 14.34
CA LEU A 5 -10.18 -0.80 14.21
C LEU A 5 -10.87 -1.25 15.52
N TYR A 6 -10.43 -0.69 16.65
CA TYR A 6 -10.98 -0.99 17.97
C TYR A 6 -12.15 -0.07 18.34
N ASP A 7 -12.45 0.93 17.51
CA ASP A 7 -13.62 1.78 17.65
C ASP A 7 -14.81 1.10 16.94
N GLU A 8 -16.05 1.31 17.41
CA GLU A 8 -17.24 0.73 16.75
C GLU A 8 -17.54 1.43 15.40
N ASP A 9 -17.02 2.64 15.19
CA ASP A 9 -17.25 3.49 14.02
C ASP A 9 -16.03 3.53 13.10
N TYR A 10 -15.65 2.40 12.51
CA TYR A 10 -14.62 2.34 11.46
C TYR A 10 -15.21 2.25 10.05
N THR A 11 -14.42 2.62 9.05
CA THR A 11 -14.78 2.57 7.63
C THR A 11 -13.78 1.73 6.85
N GLU A 12 -13.99 1.57 5.54
CA GLU A 12 -13.07 0.89 4.61
C GLU A 12 -11.66 1.49 4.59
N LEU A 13 -11.46 2.69 5.15
CA LEU A 13 -10.14 3.31 5.25
C LEU A 13 -9.15 2.47 6.07
N ILE A 14 -9.61 1.58 6.95
CA ILE A 14 -8.73 0.61 7.65
C ILE A 14 -7.96 -0.30 6.67
N ASP A 15 -8.53 -0.58 5.50
CA ASP A 15 -7.91 -1.40 4.47
C ASP A 15 -6.80 -0.62 3.78
N ILE A 16 -6.98 0.69 3.61
CA ILE A 16 -5.93 1.57 3.08
C ILE A 16 -4.73 1.63 4.02
N TYR A 17 -4.94 1.66 5.34
CA TYR A 17 -3.83 1.56 6.30
C TYR A 17 -3.10 0.23 6.19
N SER A 18 -3.87 -0.85 6.11
CA SER A 18 -3.32 -2.21 6.01
C SER A 18 -2.54 -2.39 4.71
N PHE A 19 -3.05 -1.84 3.61
CA PHE A 19 -2.36 -1.78 2.32
C PHE A 19 -1.04 -1.01 2.41
N GLY A 20 -1.02 0.16 3.06
CA GLY A 20 0.23 0.90 3.31
C GLY A 20 1.28 0.10 4.09
N MET A 21 0.84 -0.71 5.07
CA MET A 21 1.73 -1.62 5.79
C MET A 21 2.25 -2.76 4.90
N CYS A 22 1.41 -3.33 4.02
CA CYS A 22 1.84 -4.32 3.05
C CYS A 22 2.85 -3.76 2.05
N VAL A 23 2.63 -2.54 1.55
CA VAL A 23 3.59 -1.87 0.66
C VAL A 23 4.92 -1.64 1.37
N LEU A 24 4.90 -1.18 2.62
CA LEU A 24 6.11 -1.07 3.44
C LEU A 24 6.85 -2.40 3.57
N GLU A 25 6.13 -3.49 3.86
CA GLU A 25 6.71 -4.82 3.94
C GLU A 25 7.33 -5.26 2.60
N MET A 26 6.62 -5.07 1.48
CA MET A 26 7.11 -5.44 0.15
C MET A 26 8.40 -4.70 -0.22
N VAL A 27 8.48 -3.40 0.04
CA VAL A 27 9.64 -2.60 -0.38
C VAL A 27 10.83 -2.69 0.58
N THR A 28 10.60 -3.14 1.82
CA THR A 28 11.68 -3.31 2.82
C THR A 28 12.07 -4.77 3.03
N LEU A 29 11.25 -5.72 2.59
CA LEU A 29 11.35 -7.16 2.90
C LEU A 29 11.41 -7.45 4.41
N GLU A 30 10.81 -6.58 5.22
CA GLU A 30 10.80 -6.66 6.67
C GLU A 30 9.38 -6.54 7.21
N LEU A 31 9.05 -7.40 8.17
CA LEU A 31 7.76 -7.32 8.87
C LEU A 31 7.61 -5.94 9.53
N PRO A 32 6.49 -5.22 9.30
CA PRO A 32 6.22 -3.98 9.99
C PRO A 32 6.25 -4.17 11.51
N TYR A 33 6.99 -3.29 12.20
CA TYR A 33 7.26 -3.35 13.63
C TYR A 33 8.06 -4.58 14.11
N SER A 34 8.88 -5.19 13.24
CA SER A 34 9.81 -6.26 13.63
C SER A 34 10.76 -5.90 14.78
N GLU A 35 10.95 -4.60 15.08
CA GLU A 35 11.69 -4.14 16.25
C GLU A 35 10.95 -4.30 17.60
N CYS A 36 9.69 -4.73 17.59
CA CYS A 36 8.89 -5.00 18.77
C CYS A 36 8.88 -6.50 19.08
N ASP A 37 9.12 -6.85 20.35
CA ASP A 37 9.19 -8.23 20.84
C ASP A 37 7.81 -8.87 21.11
N ASN A 38 6.74 -8.08 21.12
CA ASN A 38 5.37 -8.58 21.30
C ASN A 38 4.33 -7.62 20.75
N VAL A 39 3.12 -8.15 20.56
CA VAL A 39 1.96 -7.44 20.03
C VAL A 39 1.51 -6.26 20.90
N VAL A 40 1.75 -6.30 22.22
CA VAL A 40 1.39 -5.20 23.13
C VAL A 40 2.22 -3.96 22.85
N LYS A 41 3.52 -4.11 22.55
CA LYS A 41 4.38 -2.97 22.16
C LYS A 41 4.01 -2.43 20.78
N ILE A 42 3.64 -3.31 19.85
CA ILE A 42 3.13 -2.90 18.53
C ILE A 42 1.87 -2.06 18.70
N TYR A 43 0.89 -2.56 19.45
CA TYR A 43 -0.36 -1.86 19.74
C TYR A 43 -0.12 -0.48 20.33
N LYS A 44 0.75 -0.36 21.35
CA LYS A 44 1.12 0.92 21.97
C LYS A 44 1.73 1.92 20.98
N LYS A 45 2.56 1.47 20.04
CA LYS A 45 3.12 2.33 18.99
C LYS A 45 2.06 2.77 17.99
N VAL A 46 1.23 1.84 17.53
CA VAL A 46 0.18 2.12 16.56
C VAL A 46 -0.81 3.17 17.09
N ILE A 47 -1.31 3.01 18.33
CA ILE A 47 -2.24 3.98 18.93
C ILE A 47 -1.60 5.34 19.23
N SER A 48 -0.27 5.39 19.42
CA SER A 48 0.46 6.65 19.63
C SER A 48 0.95 7.29 18.34
N GLY A 49 0.61 6.71 17.17
CA GLY A 49 1.02 7.22 15.87
C GLY A 49 2.50 7.02 15.54
N VAL A 50 3.22 6.21 16.31
CA VAL A 50 4.63 5.90 16.06
C VAL A 50 4.73 4.90 14.92
N ARG A 51 5.43 5.27 13.85
CA ARG A 51 5.64 4.43 12.65
C ARG A 51 6.62 3.27 12.88
N PRO A 52 6.57 2.20 12.06
CA PRO A 52 7.60 1.15 12.07
C PRO A 52 8.98 1.71 11.74
N LYS A 53 10.05 1.17 12.36
CA LYS A 53 11.44 1.55 12.00
C LYS A 53 11.78 1.25 10.54
N ALA A 54 11.10 0.30 9.90
CA ALA A 54 11.26 -0.02 8.49
C ALA A 54 11.03 1.22 7.58
N MET A 55 10.24 2.22 8.01
CA MET A 55 10.05 3.48 7.28
C MET A 55 11.36 4.25 7.01
N ASP A 56 12.38 4.07 7.86
CA ASP A 56 13.68 4.72 7.70
C ASP A 56 14.51 4.05 6.59
N LYS A 57 14.12 2.86 6.14
CA LYS A 57 14.81 2.08 5.10
C LYS A 57 14.24 2.34 3.70
N VAL A 58 13.07 2.98 3.59
CA VAL A 58 12.47 3.36 2.32
C VAL A 58 13.28 4.51 1.72
N LYS A 59 14.04 4.22 0.66
CA LYS A 59 14.95 5.18 0.02
C LYS A 59 14.25 6.07 -1.00
N ASP A 60 13.27 5.52 -1.69
CA ASP A 60 12.52 6.25 -2.69
C ASP A 60 11.54 7.22 -2.00
N PRO A 61 11.68 8.54 -2.20
CA PRO A 61 10.84 9.53 -1.54
C PRO A 61 9.38 9.47 -2.00
N GLU A 62 9.11 9.02 -3.23
CA GLU A 62 7.75 8.90 -3.75
C GLU A 62 7.03 7.72 -3.09
N VAL A 63 7.68 6.56 -3.04
CA VAL A 63 7.19 5.38 -2.32
C VAL A 63 6.97 5.70 -0.83
N LYS A 64 7.92 6.41 -0.22
CA LYS A 64 7.81 6.82 1.20
C LYS A 64 6.59 7.71 1.42
N LYS A 65 6.39 8.71 0.57
CA LYS A 65 5.24 9.62 0.62
C LYS A 65 3.92 8.87 0.41
N PHE A 66 3.89 7.90 -0.49
CA PHE A 66 2.74 7.04 -0.73
C PHE A 66 2.34 6.25 0.53
N ILE A 67 3.31 5.56 1.15
CA ILE A 67 3.07 4.83 2.41
C ILE A 67 2.60 5.80 3.51
N GLU A 68 3.20 6.99 3.62
CA GLU A 68 2.80 7.99 4.61
C GLU A 68 1.35 8.45 4.46
N LYS A 69 0.85 8.61 3.22
CA LYS A 69 -0.57 8.89 2.94
C LYS A 69 -1.47 7.75 3.41
N CYS A 70 -1.12 6.51 3.06
CA CYS A 70 -1.88 5.33 3.47
C CYS A 70 -1.94 5.19 5.00
N LEU A 71 -0.85 5.52 5.69
CA LEU A 71 -0.80 5.40 7.15
C LEU A 71 -1.33 6.64 7.89
N ALA A 72 -1.83 7.67 7.20
CA ALA A 72 -2.29 8.91 7.81
C ALA A 72 -3.48 8.71 8.77
N GLN A 73 -3.87 9.78 9.48
CA GLN A 73 -5.06 9.76 10.33
C GLN A 73 -6.30 9.38 9.49
N PRO A 74 -7.29 8.67 10.05
CA PRO A 74 -8.37 8.08 9.26
C PRO A 74 -9.08 9.10 8.37
N ARG A 75 -9.40 10.28 8.90
CA ARG A 75 -10.13 11.35 8.17
C ARG A 75 -9.37 11.99 7.00
N VAL A 76 -8.05 11.82 6.93
CA VAL A 76 -7.21 12.39 5.86
C VAL A 76 -6.62 11.30 4.97
N ARG A 77 -6.94 10.03 5.24
CA ARG A 77 -6.50 8.91 4.43
C ARG A 77 -7.31 8.93 3.13
N PRO A 78 -6.66 8.90 1.96
CA PRO A 78 -7.37 8.84 0.68
C PRO A 78 -8.14 7.52 0.57
N SER A 79 -9.23 7.56 -0.19
CA SER A 79 -9.94 6.36 -0.64
C SER A 79 -9.09 5.55 -1.62
N ALA A 80 -9.50 4.30 -1.89
CA ALA A 80 -8.81 3.45 -2.85
C ALA A 80 -8.77 4.06 -4.27
N SER A 81 -9.89 4.66 -4.72
CA SER A 81 -9.98 5.30 -6.03
C SER A 81 -9.08 6.54 -6.13
N GLU A 82 -8.95 7.32 -5.05
CA GLU A 82 -8.01 8.45 -5.00
C GLU A 82 -6.56 7.98 -4.99
N LEU A 83 -6.24 6.88 -4.29
CA LEU A 83 -4.88 6.31 -4.30
C LEU A 83 -4.48 5.77 -5.66
N LEU A 84 -5.40 5.23 -6.45
CA LEU A 84 -5.10 4.77 -7.81
C LEU A 84 -4.68 5.93 -8.74
N GLN A 85 -5.00 7.18 -8.39
CA GLN A 85 -4.57 8.37 -9.12
C GLN A 85 -3.26 8.96 -8.57
N ASP A 86 -2.62 8.29 -7.61
CA ASP A 86 -1.36 8.74 -7.02
C ASP A 86 -0.20 8.57 -8.01
N PRO A 87 0.77 9.52 -8.06
CA PRO A 87 1.94 9.39 -8.92
C PRO A 87 2.68 8.05 -8.81
N PHE A 88 2.62 7.42 -7.64
CA PHE A 88 3.18 6.10 -7.38
C PHE A 88 2.78 5.03 -8.41
N PHE A 89 1.62 5.17 -9.07
CA PHE A 89 1.12 4.23 -10.09
C PHE A 89 1.26 4.72 -11.54
N ASN A 90 1.86 5.88 -11.79
CA ASN A 90 1.92 6.46 -13.13
C ASN A 90 2.65 5.56 -14.14
N ASP A 91 3.73 4.90 -13.71
CA ASP A 91 4.60 4.07 -14.58
C ASP A 91 4.01 2.68 -14.90
N ILE A 92 2.81 2.35 -14.42
CA ILE A 92 2.17 1.04 -14.68
C ILE A 92 1.36 1.06 -15.99
N ASN A 93 1.07 2.24 -16.55
CA ASN A 93 0.13 2.38 -17.67
C ASN A 93 0.74 2.16 -19.06
N ASP A 94 2.02 1.80 -19.17
CA ASP A 94 2.74 1.80 -20.45
C ASP A 94 2.86 0.42 -21.14
N ASP A 95 2.45 -0.69 -20.51
CA ASP A 95 2.73 -2.05 -21.02
C ASP A 95 1.50 -2.88 -21.47
N ASP A 96 0.26 -2.43 -21.27
CA ASP A 96 -0.96 -3.25 -21.51
C ASP A 96 -1.68 -2.97 -22.87
N GLU A 97 -1.11 -2.20 -23.80
CA GLU A 97 -1.77 -1.87 -25.08
C GLU A 97 -1.28 -2.65 -26.33
N ASN A 98 -0.32 -3.58 -26.24
CA ASN A 98 0.31 -4.15 -27.47
C ASN A 98 0.25 -5.68 -27.68
N ASP A 99 -0.39 -6.49 -26.83
CA ASP A 99 -0.33 -7.96 -26.96
C ASP A 99 -1.56 -8.64 -27.62
N ASP A 100 -2.60 -7.89 -27.98
CA ASP A 100 -3.84 -8.48 -28.55
C ASP A 100 -3.85 -8.63 -30.10
N GLU A 101 -2.92 -8.01 -30.85
CA GLU A 101 -2.97 -8.05 -32.33
C GLU A 101 -2.25 -9.25 -32.99
N GLU A 102 -1.35 -9.94 -32.29
CA GLU A 102 -0.57 -11.05 -32.89
C GLU A 102 -1.31 -12.40 -32.85
N TYR A 103 -2.27 -12.59 -31.93
CA TYR A 103 -3.01 -13.85 -31.80
C TYR A 103 -4.13 -14.01 -32.85
N THR A 104 -4.69 -12.92 -33.36
CA THR A 104 -5.75 -12.96 -34.39
C THR A 104 -5.21 -13.17 -35.80
N SER A 105 -3.97 -12.76 -36.06
CA SER A 105 -3.33 -12.93 -37.38
C SER A 105 -2.84 -14.36 -37.62
N ASN A 106 -2.44 -15.08 -36.55
CA ASN A 106 -1.94 -16.44 -36.64
C ASN A 106 -3.02 -17.54 -36.72
N ASN A 107 -4.29 -17.20 -36.48
CA ASN A 107 -5.39 -18.17 -36.49
C ASN A 107 -6.29 -18.11 -37.76
N PHE A 108 -5.97 -17.27 -38.75
CA PHE A 108 -6.81 -17.11 -39.94
C PHE A 108 -6.50 -18.10 -41.09
N TRP A 109 -5.44 -18.90 -41.03
CA TRP A 109 -5.03 -19.79 -42.14
C TRP A 109 -5.13 -21.29 -41.87
N HIS A 110 -5.83 -21.75 -40.83
CA HIS A 110 -6.02 -23.19 -40.55
C HIS A 110 -7.50 -23.54 -40.26
N ALA A 111 -8.39 -23.29 -41.22
CA ALA A 111 -9.71 -23.91 -41.30
C ALA A 111 -10.08 -24.23 -42.75
#